data_AF-A0A962QRT6-F1
#
_entry.id   AF-A0A962QRT6-F1
#
_cell.length_a   1.000
_cell.length_b   1.000
_cell.length_c   1.000
_cell.angle_alpha   90.00
_cell.angle_beta   90.00
_cell.angle_gamma   90.00
#
_symmetry.space_group_name_H-M   'P 1'
#
loop_
_entity.id
_entity.type
_entity.pdbx_description
1 polymer ?
#
loop_
_entity_poly.entity_id
_entity_poly.type
_entity_poly.pdbx_seq_one_letter_code
_entity_poly.pdbx_strand_id
1 'polypeptide(L)'
;MNRSALDHATILAHLDEFLEVEFTFIHTDRLAESLAGMPRERQDFILQWTRRAAATNTELAFQFASRAQEALSEVEPEVVSAWCLHAMDSYDRAG
;
A
#
# COMPACT_ATOMS: atom_id res chain seq x y z
N MET A 1 15.60 8.88 15.24
CA MET A 1 14.36 8.85 16.06
C MET A 1 13.66 7.54 15.74
N ASN A 2 13.59 6.62 16.71
CA ASN A 2 12.93 5.32 16.53
C ASN A 2 11.42 5.59 16.44
N ARG A 3 10.85 5.61 15.23
CA ARG A 3 9.40 5.78 15.05
C ARG A 3 8.73 4.49 15.52
N SER A 4 7.78 4.59 16.46
CA SER A 4 6.97 3.45 16.85
C SER A 4 6.20 2.91 15.64
N ALA A 5 5.99 1.59 15.59
CA ALA A 5 5.06 0.99 14.63
C ALA A 5 3.69 1.65 14.77
N LEU A 6 3.02 1.85 13.64
CA LEU A 6 1.63 2.29 13.59
C LEU A 6 0.74 1.13 14.05
N ASP A 7 -0.32 1.47 14.77
CA ASP A 7 -1.34 0.50 15.17
C ASP A 7 -2.33 0.23 14.02
N HIS A 8 -3.12 -0.82 14.18
CA HIS A 8 -4.14 -1.24 13.21
C HIS A 8 -5.09 -0.09 12.86
N ALA A 9 -5.64 0.60 13.86
CA ALA A 9 -6.60 1.67 13.66
C ALA A 9 -6.03 2.83 12.84
N THR A 10 -4.77 3.22 13.09
CA THR A 10 -4.11 4.26 12.30
C THR A 10 -3.90 3.80 10.86
N ILE A 11 -3.45 2.57 10.65
CA ILE A 11 -3.22 2.04 9.29
C ILE A 11 -4.54 1.91 8.52
N LEU A 12 -5.58 1.41 9.17
CA LEU A 12 -6.93 1.30 8.61
C LEU A 12 -7.42 2.65 8.11
N ALA A 13 -7.35 3.69 8.94
CA ALA A 13 -7.79 5.03 8.56
C ALA A 13 -7.04 5.58 7.33
N HIS A 14 -5.72 5.35 7.24
CA HIS A 14 -4.95 5.74 6.05
C HIS A 14 -5.38 4.95 4.81
N LEU A 15 -5.57 3.63 4.94
CA LEU A 15 -5.98 2.80 3.81
C LEU A 15 -7.40 3.14 3.33
N ASP A 16 -8.32 3.43 4.25
CA ASP A 16 -9.68 3.84 3.92
C ASP A 16 -9.70 5.16 3.16
N GLU A 17 -8.90 6.13 3.59
CA GLU A 17 -8.72 7.41 2.90
C GLU A 17 -8.10 7.20 1.53
N PHE A 18 -6.99 6.47 1.43
CA PHE A 18 -6.27 6.30 0.16
C PHE A 18 -7.06 5.48 -0.84
N LEU A 19 -7.81 4.48 -0.40
CA LEU A 19 -8.56 3.57 -1.27
C LEU A 19 -10.02 3.98 -1.44
N GLU A 20 -10.36 5.20 -1.00
CA GLU A 20 -11.70 5.79 -1.14
C GLU A 20 -12.80 4.78 -0.77
N VAL A 21 -12.64 4.09 0.36
CA VAL A 21 -13.49 2.93 0.73
C VAL A 21 -14.97 3.30 0.80
N GLU A 22 -15.29 4.56 1.12
CA GLU A 22 -16.67 5.08 1.07
C GLU A 22 -17.32 5.04 -0.32
N PHE A 23 -16.50 4.98 -1.38
CA PHE A 23 -16.91 4.98 -2.79
C PHE A 23 -16.56 3.67 -3.52
N THR A 24 -15.89 2.73 -2.85
CA THR A 24 -15.48 1.44 -3.42
C THR A 24 -16.05 0.26 -2.62
N PHE A 25 -15.82 -0.97 -3.10
CA PHE A 25 -16.15 -2.19 -2.36
C PHE A 25 -14.91 -2.83 -1.73
N ILE A 26 -13.85 -2.05 -1.55
CA ILE A 26 -12.57 -2.53 -1.02
C ILE A 26 -12.70 -2.72 0.50
N HIS A 27 -12.13 -3.82 1.00
CA HIS A 27 -12.04 -4.11 2.43
C HIS A 27 -10.58 -4.02 2.89
N THR A 28 -10.31 -3.06 3.77
CA THR A 28 -8.97 -2.66 4.24
C THR A 28 -8.59 -3.27 5.59
N ASP A 29 -9.54 -3.78 6.37
CA ASP A 29 -9.29 -4.35 7.70
C ASP A 29 -8.18 -5.41 7.73
N ARG A 30 -8.25 -6.40 6.84
CA ARG A 30 -7.23 -7.46 6.75
C ARG A 30 -5.88 -6.92 6.31
N LEU A 31 -5.88 -5.94 5.42
CA LEU A 31 -4.67 -5.25 5.00
C LEU A 31 -4.05 -4.49 6.18
N ALA A 32 -4.86 -3.74 6.93
CA ALA A 32 -4.42 -3.01 8.09
C ALA A 32 -3.85 -3.94 9.18
N GLU A 33 -4.48 -5.09 9.41
CA GLU A 33 -4.01 -6.10 10.36
C GLU A 33 -2.64 -6.65 9.95
N SER A 34 -2.50 -6.96 8.67
CA SER A 34 -1.26 -7.49 8.12
C SER A 34 -0.12 -6.48 8.18
N LEU A 35 -0.38 -5.21 7.86
CA LEU A 35 0.60 -4.12 7.95
C LEU A 35 0.96 -3.79 9.42
N ALA A 36 0.00 -3.85 10.34
CA ALA A 36 0.24 -3.58 11.76
C ALA A 36 1.28 -4.55 12.38
N GLY A 37 1.36 -5.78 11.86
CA GLY A 37 2.37 -6.77 12.26
C GLY A 37 3.79 -6.51 11.76
N MET A 38 4.00 -5.50 10.90
CA MET A 38 5.31 -5.23 10.28
C MET A 38 6.16 -4.20 11.05
N PRO A 39 7.49 -4.21 10.85
CA PRO A 39 8.33 -3.10 11.25
C PRO A 39 7.87 -1.77 10.65
N ARG A 40 8.03 -0.69 11.42
CA ARG A 40 7.58 0.66 11.04
C ARG A 40 8.05 1.12 9.66
N GLU A 41 9.26 0.77 9.26
CA GLU A 41 9.82 1.13 7.95
C GLU A 41 9.04 0.50 6.79
N ARG A 42 8.59 -0.75 6.95
CA ARG A 42 7.77 -1.45 5.94
C ARG A 42 6.35 -0.89 5.89
N GLN A 43 5.78 -0.55 7.04
CA GLN A 43 4.48 0.14 7.10
C GLN A 43 4.52 1.46 6.34
N ASP A 44 5.50 2.32 6.64
CA ASP A 44 5.66 3.60 5.97
C ASP A 44 5.90 3.44 4.45
N PHE A 45 6.69 2.44 4.05
CA PHE A 45 6.94 2.14 2.64
C PHE A 45 5.66 1.75 1.90
N ILE A 46 4.91 0.78 2.42
CA ILE A 46 3.69 0.31 1.77
C ILE A 46 2.67 1.45 1.72
N LEU A 47 2.44 2.15 2.83
CA LEU A 47 1.48 3.26 2.87
C LEU A 47 1.82 4.40 1.91
N GLN A 48 3.09 4.77 1.77
CA GLN A 48 3.50 5.81 0.81
C GLN A 48 3.26 5.39 -0.64
N TRP A 49 3.60 4.16 -0.99
CA TRP A 49 3.40 3.65 -2.34
C TRP A 49 1.93 3.39 -2.66
N THR A 50 1.14 2.89 -1.71
CA THR A 50 -0.32 2.77 -1.84
C THR A 50 -0.95 4.13 -2.09
N ARG A 51 -0.59 5.16 -1.32
CA ARG A 51 -1.09 6.53 -1.54
C ARG A 51 -0.75 7.05 -2.93
N ARG A 52 0.49 6.80 -3.39
CA ARG A 52 0.93 7.22 -4.72
C ARG A 52 0.16 6.49 -5.83
N ALA A 53 0.01 5.19 -5.72
CA ALA A 53 -0.74 4.37 -6.66
C ALA A 53 -2.22 4.76 -6.70
N ALA A 54 -2.81 5.12 -5.56
CA ALA A 54 -4.22 5.50 -5.47
C ALA A 54 -4.52 6.79 -6.26
N ALA A 55 -3.55 7.71 -6.35
CA ALA A 55 -3.67 8.91 -7.17
C ALA A 55 -3.77 8.60 -8.68
N THR A 56 -3.30 7.43 -9.12
CA THR A 56 -3.46 6.93 -10.49
C THR A 56 -4.71 6.06 -10.61
N ASN A 57 -4.85 5.06 -9.75
CA ASN A 57 -5.99 4.13 -9.76
C ASN A 57 -6.12 3.40 -8.42
N THR A 58 -7.32 3.42 -7.85
CA THR A 58 -7.64 2.83 -6.55
C THR A 58 -7.50 1.31 -6.52
N GLU A 59 -7.88 0.61 -7.59
CA GLU A 59 -7.73 -0.85 -7.69
C GLU A 59 -6.25 -1.24 -7.77
N LEU A 60 -5.44 -0.53 -8.57
CA LEU A 60 -4.00 -0.74 -8.65
C LEU A 60 -3.34 -0.56 -7.28
N ALA A 61 -3.75 0.46 -6.53
CA ALA A 61 -3.25 0.72 -5.19
C ALA A 61 -3.58 -0.41 -4.20
N PHE A 62 -4.81 -0.93 -4.25
CA PHE A 62 -5.24 -2.06 -3.43
C PHE A 62 -4.46 -3.33 -3.77
N GLN A 63 -4.30 -3.61 -5.07
CA GLN A 63 -3.53 -4.76 -5.57
C GLN A 63 -2.04 -4.67 -5.21
N PHE A 64 -1.47 -3.46 -5.21
CA PHE A 64 -0.12 -3.20 -4.72
C PHE A 64 -0.02 -3.48 -3.21
N ALA A 65 -0.88 -2.84 -2.40
CA ALA A 65 -0.83 -2.98 -0.94
C ALA A 65 -0.96 -4.45 -0.51
N SER A 66 -1.83 -5.21 -1.19
CA SER A 66 -2.09 -6.62 -0.90
C SER A 66 -0.90 -7.52 -1.20
N ARG A 67 -0.09 -7.20 -2.23
CA ARG A 67 1.07 -8.01 -2.64
C ARG A 67 2.39 -7.52 -2.06
N ALA A 68 2.48 -6.25 -1.68
CA ALA A 68 3.72 -5.64 -1.20
C ALA A 68 4.28 -6.34 0.04
N GLN A 69 3.42 -6.88 0.90
CA GLN A 69 3.86 -7.69 2.05
C GLN A 69 4.73 -8.87 1.64
N GLU A 70 4.19 -9.72 0.76
CA GLU A 70 4.85 -10.93 0.30
C GLU A 70 6.09 -10.57 -0.49
N ALA A 71 5.99 -9.60 -1.39
CA ALA A 71 7.12 -9.12 -2.19
C ALA A 71 8.29 -8.61 -1.32
N LEU A 72 8.01 -7.85 -0.24
CA LEU A 72 9.05 -7.37 0.69
C LEU A 72 9.66 -8.48 1.56
N SER A 73 9.13 -9.71 1.51
CA SER A 73 9.75 -10.88 2.13
C SER A 73 10.70 -11.62 1.18
N GLU A 74 10.55 -11.42 -0.13
CA GLU A 74 11.31 -12.12 -1.17
C GLU A 74 12.37 -11.25 -1.85
N VAL A 75 12.09 -9.94 -2.00
CA VAL A 75 12.93 -9.00 -2.75
C VAL A 75 13.15 -7.70 -1.99
N GLU A 76 14.19 -6.97 -2.40
CA GLU A 76 14.52 -5.68 -1.83
C GLU A 76 13.43 -4.63 -2.10
N PRO A 77 13.21 -3.66 -1.18
CA PRO A 77 12.20 -2.62 -1.33
C PRO A 77 12.32 -1.82 -2.64
N GLU A 78 13.54 -1.64 -3.15
CA GLU A 78 13.79 -0.96 -4.42
C GLU A 78 13.12 -1.70 -5.59
N VAL A 79 13.18 -3.03 -5.61
CA VAL A 79 12.53 -3.86 -6.64
C VAL A 79 11.01 -3.72 -6.56
N VAL A 80 10.45 -3.75 -5.35
CA VAL A 80 9.00 -3.58 -5.14
C VAL A 80 8.53 -2.20 -5.60
N SER A 81 9.31 -1.15 -5.32
CA SER A 81 8.99 0.20 -5.77
C SER A 81 9.06 0.36 -7.28
N ALA A 82 10.07 -0.23 -7.93
CA ALA A 82 10.21 -0.20 -9.39
C ALA A 82 9.04 -0.92 -10.08
N TRP A 83 8.59 -2.04 -9.51
CA TRP A 83 7.39 -2.74 -9.98
C TRP A 83 6.13 -1.88 -9.87
N CYS A 84 5.91 -1.22 -8.72
CA CYS A 84 4.76 -0.33 -8.53
C CYS A 84 4.78 0.84 -9.53
N LEU A 85 5.95 1.47 -9.71
CA LEU A 85 6.12 2.55 -10.68
C LEU A 85 5.79 2.09 -12.10
N HIS A 86 6.32 0.94 -12.50
CA HIS A 86 6.05 0.37 -13.81
C HIS A 86 4.55 0.05 -14.01
N ALA A 87 3.87 -0.44 -12.98
CA ALA A 87 2.43 -0.70 -13.04
C ALA A 87 1.62 0.59 -13.26
N MET A 88 1.96 1.67 -12.54
CA MET A 88 1.33 2.98 -12.73
C MET A 88 1.58 3.52 -14.14
N ASP A 89 2.84 3.49 -14.62
CA ASP A 89 3.19 3.95 -15.97
C ASP A 89 2.45 3.17 -17.06
N SER A 90 2.25 1.86 -16.86
CA SER A 90 1.50 1.01 -17.79
C SER A 90 0.02 1.38 -17.82
N TYR A 91 -0.58 1.63 -16.64
CA TYR A 91 -1.98 2.03 -16.52
C TYR A 91 -2.21 3.41 -17.17
N ASP A 92 -1.35 4.39 -16.90
CA ASP A 92 -1.43 5.73 -17.48
C ASP A 92 -1.33 5.72 -19.01
N ARG A 93 -0.53 4.81 -19.59
CA ARG A 93 -0.37 4.68 -21.04
C ARG A 93 -1.50 3.93 -21.73
N ALA A 94 -2.28 3.16 -20.99
CA ALA A 94 -3.45 2.44 -21.49
C ALA A 94 -4.76 3.22 -21.35
N GLY A 95 -4.72 4.39 -20.70
CA GLY A 95 -5.84 5.31 -20.48
C GLY A 95 -6.39 5.95 -21.74
#